data_AF-A0A3P6QWK5-F1
#
_entry.id   AF-A0A3P6QWK5-F1
#
_cell.length_a   1.000
_cell.length_b   1.000
_cell.length_c   1.000
_cell.angle_alpha   90.00
_cell.angle_beta   90.00
_cell.angle_gamma   90.00
#
_symmetry.space_group_name_H-M   'P 1'
#
loop_
_entity.id
_entity.type
_entity.pdbx_description
1 polymer ?
#
loop_
_entity_poly.entity_id
_entity_poly.type
_entity_poly.pdbx_seq_one_letter_code
_entity_poly.pdbx_strand_id
1 'polypeptide(L)'
;MPVAQALEGFVQRKVIKQSVMTTVYGVTLYGAMAQIRRQLKEIPEFPRERWLGPASAYLARLTLASISAIFTSSSETQAWFGRVRSTSTFILL
;
A
#
# COMPACT_ATOMS: atom_id res chain seq x y z
N MET A 1 -12.62 -10.52 -17.60
CA MET A 1 -12.69 -10.27 -16.14
C MET A 1 -11.61 -9.25 -15.77
N PRO A 2 -11.94 -8.14 -15.11
CA PRO A 2 -10.95 -7.25 -14.50
C PRO A 2 -10.09 -7.98 -13.45
N VAL A 3 -8.83 -7.56 -13.31
CA VAL A 3 -7.87 -8.17 -12.37
C VAL A 3 -8.34 -8.12 -10.91
N ALA A 4 -9.14 -7.12 -10.56
CA ALA A 4 -9.71 -6.94 -9.22
C ALA A 4 -10.70 -8.07 -8.84
N GLN A 5 -11.51 -8.54 -9.80
CA GLN A 5 -12.42 -9.68 -9.55
C GLN A 5 -11.65 -10.99 -9.33
N ALA A 6 -10.53 -11.19 -10.03
CA ALA A 6 -9.67 -12.36 -9.83
C ALA A 6 -8.93 -12.35 -8.47
N LEU A 7 -8.90 -11.19 -7.79
CA LEU A 7 -8.28 -11.00 -6.48
C LEU A 7 -9.28 -11.06 -5.33
N GLU A 8 -10.58 -11.06 -5.62
CA GLU A 8 -11.64 -11.12 -4.62
C GLU A 8 -11.53 -12.42 -3.80
N GLY A 9 -11.51 -12.30 -2.47
CA GLY A 9 -11.28 -13.43 -1.56
C GLY A 9 -9.80 -13.84 -1.35
N PHE A 10 -8.87 -13.33 -2.16
CA PHE A 10 -7.44 -13.68 -2.08
C PHE A 10 -6.56 -12.58 -1.45
N VAL A 11 -7.09 -11.38 -1.25
CA VAL A 11 -6.39 -10.27 -0.57
C VAL A 11 -6.37 -10.52 0.94
N GLN A 12 -5.39 -11.30 1.39
CA GLN A 12 -5.19 -11.62 2.80
C GLN A 12 -4.02 -10.81 3.39
N ARG A 13 -4.04 -10.58 4.71
CA ARG A 13 -2.94 -9.91 5.43
C ARG A 13 -1.59 -10.58 5.16
N LYS A 14 -1.55 -11.92 5.05
CA LYS A 14 -0.34 -12.68 4.72
C LYS A 14 0.31 -12.22 3.41
N VAL A 15 -0.51 -11.90 2.38
CA VAL A 15 -0.04 -11.50 1.05
C VAL A 15 0.59 -10.11 1.05
N ILE A 16 0.03 -9.19 1.84
CA ILE A 16 0.39 -7.76 1.80
C ILE A 16 1.41 -7.36 2.87
N LYS A 17 1.48 -8.09 4.00
CA LYS A 17 2.31 -7.76 5.18
C LYS A 17 3.77 -7.46 4.83
N GLN A 18 4.38 -8.29 4.00
CA GLN A 18 5.80 -8.14 3.65
C GLN A 18 6.05 -6.88 2.81
N SER A 19 5.19 -6.63 1.82
CA SER A 19 5.30 -5.46 0.94
C SER A 19 5.14 -4.17 1.73
N VAL A 20 4.18 -4.12 2.66
CA VAL A 20 3.99 -2.95 3.54
C VAL A 20 5.22 -2.71 4.41
N MET A 21 5.74 -3.76 5.05
CA MET A 21 6.89 -3.65 5.94
C MET A 21 8.17 -3.21 5.22
N THR A 22 8.34 -3.57 3.94
CA THR A 22 9.54 -3.20 3.18
C THR A 22 9.42 -1.86 2.45
N THR A 23 8.20 -1.36 2.22
CA THR A 23 7.99 -0.08 1.52
C THR A 23 8.55 1.10 2.30
N VAL A 24 8.46 1.07 3.63
CA VAL A 24 9.06 2.11 4.49
C VAL A 24 10.59 2.15 4.40
N TYR A 25 11.24 1.09 3.92
CA TYR A 25 12.68 1.00 3.70
C TYR A 25 13.09 1.26 2.23
N GLY A 26 12.18 1.79 1.41
CA GLY A 26 12.49 2.16 0.02
C GLY A 26 12.35 1.02 -0.98
N VAL A 27 11.44 0.06 -0.75
CA VAL A 27 11.15 -0.97 -1.76
C VAL A 27 10.62 -0.33 -3.06
N THR A 28 11.12 -0.78 -4.20
CA THR A 28 10.61 -0.36 -5.51
C THR A 28 9.33 -1.12 -5.87
N LEU A 29 8.59 -0.63 -6.88
CA LEU A 29 7.42 -1.32 -7.41
C LEU A 29 7.73 -2.77 -7.82
N TYR A 30 8.89 -3.00 -8.43
CA TYR A 30 9.33 -4.35 -8.81
C TYR A 30 9.55 -5.24 -7.58
N GLY A 31 10.19 -4.71 -6.53
CA GLY A 31 10.41 -5.44 -5.28
C GLY A 31 9.10 -5.79 -4.57
N ALA A 32 8.18 -4.83 -4.45
CA ALA A 32 6.83 -5.05 -3.91
C ALA A 32 6.07 -6.13 -4.70
N MET A 33 6.10 -6.03 -6.03
CA MET A 33 5.48 -7.01 -6.92
C MET A 33 6.06 -8.41 -6.73
N ALA A 34 7.38 -8.56 -6.64
CA ALA A 34 8.03 -9.86 -6.42
C ALA A 34 7.64 -10.49 -5.08
N GLN A 35 7.56 -9.69 -4.01
CA GLN A 35 7.13 -10.14 -2.69
C GLN A 35 5.68 -10.62 -2.69
N ILE A 36 4.76 -9.83 -3.26
CA ILE A 36 3.34 -10.18 -3.37
C ILE A 36 3.17 -11.41 -4.26
N ARG A 37 3.90 -11.48 -5.39
CA ARG A 37 3.86 -12.62 -6.31
C ARG A 37 4.28 -13.92 -5.61
N ARG A 38 5.30 -13.87 -4.74
CA ARG A 38 5.71 -15.03 -3.93
C ARG A 38 4.58 -15.50 -3.01
N GLN A 39 3.90 -14.57 -2.34
CA GLN A 39 2.79 -14.93 -1.44
C GLN A 39 1.56 -15.46 -2.20
N LEU A 40 1.20 -14.86 -3.34
CA LEU A 40 0.10 -15.36 -4.18
C LEU A 40 0.38 -16.77 -4.74
N LYS A 41 1.65 -17.11 -5.01
CA LYS A 41 2.07 -18.47 -5.39
C LYS A 41 1.93 -19.49 -4.27
N GLU A 42 1.77 -19.10 -3.02
CA GLU A 42 1.56 -20.05 -1.92
C GLU A 42 0.08 -20.43 -1.76
N ILE A 43 -0.84 -19.70 -2.37
CA ILE A 43 -2.29 -19.95 -2.29
C ILE A 43 -2.66 -20.99 -3.37
N PRO A 44 -3.10 -22.21 -3.00
CA PRO A 44 -3.42 -23.26 -3.96
C PRO A 44 -4.66 -22.94 -4.82
N GLU A 45 -5.64 -22.23 -4.27
CA GLU A 45 -6.90 -21.91 -4.94
C GLU A 45 -6.78 -20.71 -5.91
N PHE A 46 -5.65 -19.99 -5.90
CA PHE A 46 -5.46 -18.82 -6.74
C PHE A 46 -5.13 -19.22 -8.20
N PRO A 47 -5.78 -18.65 -9.23
CA PRO A 47 -5.54 -18.99 -10.63
C PRO A 47 -4.20 -18.42 -11.16
N ARG A 48 -3.11 -19.16 -10.92
CA ARG A 48 -1.72 -18.72 -11.14
C ARG A 48 -1.34 -18.47 -12.60
N GLU A 49 -1.80 -19.32 -13.53
CA GLU A 49 -1.31 -19.31 -14.92
C GLU A 49 -1.67 -18.02 -15.66
N ARG A 50 -2.85 -17.46 -15.39
CA ARG A 50 -3.34 -16.27 -16.07
C ARG A 50 -3.19 -14.99 -15.26
N TRP A 51 -3.37 -15.05 -13.94
CA TRP A 51 -3.56 -13.85 -13.13
C TRP A 51 -2.38 -13.47 -12.26
N LEU A 52 -1.38 -14.35 -12.09
CA LEU A 52 -0.28 -14.09 -11.15
C LEU A 52 0.52 -12.82 -11.47
N GLY A 53 0.84 -12.58 -12.74
CA GLY A 53 1.53 -11.35 -13.16
C GLY A 53 0.66 -10.10 -12.96
N PRO A 54 -0.50 -10.01 -13.64
CA PRO A 54 -1.38 -8.85 -13.52
C PRO A 54 -1.82 -8.55 -12.08
N ALA A 55 -2.14 -9.58 -11.29
CA ALA A 55 -2.61 -9.42 -9.91
C ALA A 55 -1.51 -8.92 -8.98
N SER A 56 -0.28 -9.45 -9.10
CA SER A 56 0.85 -8.97 -8.28
C SER A 56 1.22 -7.52 -8.62
N ALA A 57 1.19 -7.14 -9.90
CA ALA A 57 1.43 -5.76 -10.32
C ALA A 57 0.36 -4.80 -9.81
N TYR A 58 -0.92 -5.21 -9.89
CA TYR A 58 -2.05 -4.42 -9.39
C TYR A 58 -1.97 -4.20 -7.88
N LEU A 59 -1.77 -5.27 -7.10
CA LEU A 59 -1.64 -5.17 -5.65
C LEU A 59 -0.41 -4.37 -5.20
N ALA A 60 0.72 -4.49 -5.91
CA ALA A 60 1.91 -3.71 -5.60
C ALA A 60 1.63 -2.21 -5.77
N ARG A 61 1.06 -1.80 -6.92
CA ARG A 61 0.67 -0.41 -7.18
C ARG A 61 -0.29 0.11 -6.11
N LEU A 62 -1.33 -0.67 -5.80
CA LEU A 62 -2.31 -0.28 -4.79
C LEU A 62 -1.68 -0.14 -3.40
N THR A 63 -0.79 -1.06 -3.01
CA THR A 63 -0.10 -1.02 -1.72
C THR A 63 0.77 0.22 -1.60
N LEU A 64 1.60 0.51 -2.60
CA LEU A 64 2.46 1.70 -2.63
C LEU A 64 1.65 3.00 -2.62
N ALA A 65 0.55 3.06 -3.37
CA ALA A 65 -0.36 4.20 -3.38
C ALA A 65 -1.02 4.42 -2.02
N SER A 66 -1.54 3.36 -1.39
CA SER A 66 -2.17 3.45 -0.07
C SER A 66 -1.18 3.92 1.01
N ILE A 67 0.05 3.43 0.98
CA ILE A 67 1.09 3.85 1.92
C ILE A 67 1.40 5.35 1.72
N SER A 68 1.57 5.77 0.48
CA SER A 68 1.82 7.19 0.15
C SER A 68 0.68 8.08 0.64
N ALA A 69 -0.57 7.68 0.43
CA ALA A 69 -1.75 8.44 0.88
C ALA A 69 -1.82 8.58 2.40
N ILE A 70 -1.49 7.52 3.16
CA ILE A 70 -1.45 7.58 4.63
C ILE A 70 -0.41 8.60 5.10
N PHE A 71 0.77 8.62 4.49
CA PHE A 71 1.82 9.59 4.84
C PHE A 71 1.43 11.02 4.47
N THR A 72 0.83 11.24 3.29
CA THR A 72 0.34 12.57 2.89
C THR A 72 -0.74 13.08 3.84
N SER A 73 -1.74 12.27 4.15
CA SER A 73 -2.82 12.65 5.09
C SER A 73 -2.28 12.95 6.49
N SER A 74 -1.29 12.18 6.95
CA SER A 74 -0.62 12.42 8.23
C SER A 74 0.15 13.74 8.23
N SER A 75 0.89 14.04 7.14
CA SER A 75 1.62 15.30 6.97
C SER A 75 0.68 16.51 6.91
N GLU A 76 -0.44 16.41 6.23
CA GLU A 76 -1.45 17.47 6.15
C GLU A 76 -2.06 17.78 7.51
N THR A 77 -2.40 16.73 8.27
CA THR A 77 -2.91 16.85 9.63
C THR A 77 -1.89 17.52 10.55
N GLN A 78 -0.62 17.10 10.49
CA GLN A 78 0.47 17.71 11.26
C GLN A 78 0.70 19.18 10.88
N ALA A 79 0.67 19.50 9.58
CA ALA A 79 0.81 20.88 9.10
C ALA A 79 -0.36 21.76 9.56
N TRP A 80 -1.58 21.23 9.60
CA TRP A 80 -2.74 21.94 10.12
C TRP A 80 -2.58 22.28 11.60
N PHE A 81 -2.20 21.32 12.46
CA PHE A 81 -1.93 21.58 13.88
C PHE A 81 -0.81 22.62 14.09
N GLY A 82 0.24 22.58 13.26
CA GLY A 82 1.34 23.56 13.29
C GLY A 82 0.87 24.99 13.00
N ARG A 83 -0.03 25.17 12.02
CA ARG A 83 -0.64 26.47 11.72
C ARG A 83 -1.49 26.98 12.88
N VAL A 84 -2.37 26.13 13.44
CA VAL A 84 -3.23 26.51 14.58
C VAL A 84 -2.40 26.95 15.79
N ARG A 85 -1.32 26.22 16.12
CA ARG A 85 -0.39 26.61 17.20
C ARG A 85 0.21 27.99 16.97
N SER A 86 0.72 28.25 15.75
CA SER A 86 1.32 29.54 15.39
C SER A 86 0.33 30.70 15.51
N THR A 87 -0.91 30.50 15.04
CA THR A 87 -1.97 31.50 15.13
C THR A 87 -2.39 31.79 16.58
N SER A 88 -2.47 30.77 17.45
CA SER A 88 -2.77 30.98 18.87
C SER A 88 -1.65 31.69 19.64
N THR A 89 -0.38 31.54 19.23
CA THR A 89 0.74 32.31 19.82
C THR A 89 0.69 33.79 19.42
N PHE A 90 0.10 34.12 18.27
CA PHE A 90 -0.03 35.51 17.79
C PHE A 90 -1.23 36.26 18.39
N ILE A 91 -2.19 35.56 19.00
CA ILE A 91 -3.39 36.15 19.63
C ILE A 91 -3.20 36.37 21.14
N LEU A 92 -2.15 35.78 21.74
CA LEU A 92 -1.78 35.92 23.16
C LEU A 92 -0.63 36.93 23.41
N LEU A 93 -0.25 37.70 22.39
CA LEU A 93 0.67 38.85 22.45
C LEU A 93 -0.06 40.10 21.96
#